data_AF-A0A9N9K2L6-F1
#
_entry.id   AF-A0A9N9K2L6-F1
#
_cell.length_a   1.000
_cell.length_b   1.000
_cell.length_c   1.000
_cell.angle_alpha   90.00
_cell.angle_beta   90.00
_cell.angle_gamma   90.00
#
_symmetry.space_group_name_H-M   'P 1'
#
loop_
_entity.id
_entity.type
_entity.pdbx_description
1 polymer ?
#
loop_
_entity_poly.entity_id
_entity_poly.type
_entity_poly.pdbx_seq_one_letter_code
_entity_poly.pdbx_strand_id
1 'polypeptide(L)'
;QEANAQNRRLTLEDLEDSWDRGLPRINTLFSKDRHTLAYDKGWRVRTEFKSYQILKNNPFWWTHSRHDGKLWCLNNYRSDMIQALGGVEGILEHTLFKGTYFSTWEGLFWEKASGFEESMRYKKLTNAQRSGLNQIPNRRFTLWWSPTINRANVYVGFQVQLDLTGIFMHGKIPTLKISLIQIFRAHLWQKIHESVIMDLCQVFDSELESLQIETVQKESIHPRKSYKMNSSCADILLFASYKWNVSKPSLLNDNKDVMDGTTTSRWFVDCQLRWGDFDSHDIERYTRAKFLDYSTDNMSIYPSPFGIMIGIDLAYNLHSAYGHWIPGMKPLIQSAMAKIMKANPALYVLRERIRKGLQLYSAEPTEPYLSSQNYSELFSNQIIWFVDDTNVYRVTIHKTFEGNLTTKPINGAIFIFNPRTGQLFLKIIHTSVWAGQKRLGQLAKWKTAEEVAALIRSLPIEEQPKQIIVTRKGMLDPLEVHLLDFPNIVIKGSELQLPFQACLKLEKFGDLILRATEPQMT
;
A
#
# COMPACT_ATOMS: atom_id res chain seq x y z
N GLN A 1 -11.81 -6.91 59.14
CA GLN A 1 -12.38 -6.83 60.51
C GLN A 1 -12.83 -5.41 60.81
N GLU A 2 -11.99 -4.39 60.57
CA GLU A 2 -12.39 -2.97 60.66
C GLU A 2 -13.61 -2.63 59.81
N ALA A 3 -13.66 -3.07 58.54
CA ALA A 3 -14.84 -2.88 57.70
C ALA A 3 -16.11 -3.47 58.32
N ASN A 4 -16.03 -4.69 58.88
CA ASN A 4 -17.17 -5.30 59.59
C ASN A 4 -17.53 -4.55 60.88
N ALA A 5 -16.54 -4.04 61.64
CA ALA A 5 -16.77 -3.25 62.85
C ALA A 5 -17.45 -1.91 62.55
N GLN A 6 -17.19 -1.35 61.36
CA GLN A 6 -17.85 -0.17 60.82
C GLN A 6 -19.14 -0.50 60.04
N ASN A 7 -19.59 -1.76 60.03
CA ASN A 7 -20.72 -2.26 59.24
C ASN A 7 -20.67 -1.89 57.74
N ARG A 8 -19.46 -1.76 57.18
CA ARG A 8 -19.21 -1.48 55.77
C ARG A 8 -18.69 -2.71 55.03
N ARG A 9 -18.99 -2.81 53.74
CA ARG A 9 -18.36 -3.79 52.85
C ARG A 9 -17.05 -3.23 52.31
N LEU A 10 -16.03 -4.09 52.17
CA LEU A 10 -14.79 -3.75 51.49
C LEU A 10 -15.09 -3.43 50.02
N THR A 11 -14.60 -2.29 49.54
CA THR A 11 -14.64 -1.90 48.14
C THR A 11 -13.32 -2.21 47.45
N LEU A 12 -13.27 -2.02 46.12
CA LEU A 12 -12.02 -2.14 45.35
C LEU A 12 -10.97 -1.14 45.86
N GLU A 13 -11.42 0.09 46.11
CA GLU A 13 -10.59 1.22 46.54
C GLU A 13 -9.85 0.94 47.86
N ASP A 14 -10.48 0.22 48.79
CA ASP A 14 -9.86 -0.18 50.07
C ASP A 14 -8.65 -1.11 49.89
N LEU A 15 -8.52 -1.77 48.73
CA LEU A 15 -7.54 -2.83 48.48
C LEU A 15 -6.59 -2.54 47.32
N GLU A 16 -6.72 -1.39 46.65
CA GLU A 16 -5.99 -1.03 45.43
C GLU A 16 -4.46 -1.19 45.61
N ASP A 17 -3.90 -0.68 46.71
CA ASP A 17 -2.46 -0.74 47.02
C ASP A 17 -1.89 -2.16 47.16
N SER A 18 -2.76 -3.13 47.45
CA SER A 18 -2.41 -4.53 47.69
C SER A 18 -3.03 -5.50 46.69
N TRP A 19 -3.72 -4.99 45.66
CA TRP A 19 -4.57 -5.76 44.77
C TRP A 19 -3.88 -6.98 44.15
N ASP A 20 -2.67 -6.79 43.65
CA ASP A 20 -1.85 -7.81 42.99
C ASP A 20 -0.82 -8.47 43.94
N ARG A 21 -0.97 -8.33 45.26
CA ARG A 21 -0.07 -8.92 46.28
C ARG A 21 -0.69 -10.17 46.93
N GLY A 22 0.14 -10.90 47.67
CA GLY A 22 -0.25 -12.11 48.40
C GLY A 22 -0.13 -13.42 47.61
N LEU A 23 -0.12 -14.54 48.35
CA LEU A 23 -0.23 -15.90 47.85
C LEU A 23 -1.27 -16.64 48.72
N PRO A 24 -2.51 -16.88 48.22
CA PRO A 24 -3.03 -16.51 46.89
C PRO A 24 -3.16 -14.99 46.69
N ARG A 25 -3.22 -14.52 45.44
CA ARG A 25 -3.39 -13.09 45.11
C ARG A 25 -4.70 -12.55 45.67
N ILE A 26 -4.66 -11.37 46.30
CA ILE A 26 -5.82 -10.75 46.95
C ILE A 26 -6.97 -10.53 45.96
N ASN A 27 -6.67 -10.12 44.73
CA ASN A 27 -7.66 -9.94 43.65
C ASN A 27 -8.51 -11.20 43.35
N THR A 28 -8.05 -12.41 43.67
CA THR A 28 -8.82 -13.65 43.45
C THR A 28 -10.09 -13.71 44.29
N LEU A 29 -10.15 -12.97 45.40
CA LEU A 29 -11.35 -12.84 46.25
C LEU A 29 -12.55 -12.23 45.51
N PHE A 30 -12.28 -11.49 44.42
CA PHE A 30 -13.26 -10.79 43.57
C PHE A 30 -13.46 -11.47 42.22
N SER A 31 -12.97 -12.71 42.05
CA SER A 31 -13.21 -13.51 40.84
C SER A 31 -14.69 -13.84 40.67
N LYS A 32 -15.19 -13.76 39.43
CA LYS A 32 -16.58 -14.07 39.06
C LYS A 32 -17.00 -15.49 39.48
N ASP A 33 -16.07 -16.45 39.40
CA ASP A 33 -16.36 -17.87 39.61
C ASP A 33 -15.97 -18.37 41.02
N ARG A 34 -15.69 -17.46 41.97
CA ARG A 34 -15.17 -17.81 43.30
C ARG A 34 -16.02 -18.87 44.03
N HIS A 35 -17.35 -18.76 43.96
CA HIS A 35 -18.25 -19.70 44.63
C HIS A 35 -18.13 -21.13 44.06
N THR A 36 -17.95 -21.25 42.75
CA THR A 36 -17.75 -22.54 42.08
C THR A 36 -16.35 -23.10 42.39
N LEU A 37 -15.33 -22.25 42.38
CA LEU A 37 -13.94 -22.64 42.66
C LEU A 37 -13.73 -23.15 44.09
N ALA A 38 -14.62 -22.81 45.02
CA ALA A 38 -14.61 -23.36 46.38
C ALA A 38 -14.75 -24.90 46.39
N TYR A 39 -15.36 -25.51 45.37
CA TYR A 39 -15.53 -26.96 45.25
C TYR A 39 -14.39 -27.65 44.46
N ASP A 40 -13.53 -26.89 43.78
CA ASP A 40 -12.43 -27.45 42.99
C ASP A 40 -11.24 -27.82 43.89
N LYS A 41 -11.31 -29.01 44.51
CA LYS A 41 -10.25 -29.56 45.37
C LYS A 41 -9.28 -30.45 44.58
N GLY A 42 -8.04 -30.54 45.08
CA GLY A 42 -6.99 -31.38 44.48
C GLY A 42 -6.51 -30.91 43.10
N TRP A 43 -6.78 -29.65 42.73
CA TRP A 43 -6.49 -29.11 41.41
C TRP A 43 -4.99 -29.09 41.07
N ARG A 44 -4.09 -28.97 42.06
CA ARG A 44 -2.62 -29.00 41.84
C ARG A 44 -2.15 -30.35 41.31
N VAL A 45 -2.45 -31.43 42.04
CA VAL A 45 -2.14 -32.81 41.60
C VAL A 45 -2.82 -33.12 40.28
N ARG A 46 -4.07 -32.68 40.11
CA ARG A 46 -4.80 -32.83 38.83
C ARG A 46 -4.07 -32.17 37.66
N THR A 47 -3.49 -30.98 37.87
CA THR A 47 -2.74 -30.25 36.84
C THR A 47 -1.42 -30.93 36.51
N GLU A 48 -0.71 -31.44 37.52
CA GLU A 48 0.52 -32.21 37.35
C GLU A 48 0.27 -33.50 36.55
N PHE A 49 -0.82 -34.22 36.88
CA PHE A 49 -1.21 -35.46 36.20
C PHE A 49 -1.73 -35.24 34.78
N LYS A 50 -1.96 -33.99 34.35
CA LYS A 50 -2.27 -33.71 32.93
C LYS A 50 -1.13 -34.09 32.00
N SER A 51 0.11 -34.18 32.49
CA SER A 51 1.26 -34.69 31.71
C SER A 51 1.02 -36.11 31.16
N TYR A 52 0.25 -36.94 31.87
CA TYR A 52 -0.10 -38.31 31.44
C TYR A 52 -1.36 -38.38 30.57
N GLN A 53 -2.13 -37.28 30.49
CA GLN A 53 -3.40 -37.23 29.75
C GLN A 53 -3.32 -36.40 28.47
N ILE A 54 -2.46 -35.38 28.45
CA ILE A 54 -2.35 -34.38 27.39
C ILE A 54 -0.91 -34.34 26.89
N LEU A 55 -0.71 -34.58 25.60
CA LEU A 55 0.62 -34.57 24.97
C LEU A 55 1.29 -33.18 25.01
N LYS A 56 0.50 -32.10 25.01
CA LYS A 56 1.01 -30.74 25.09
C LYS A 56 1.54 -30.45 26.50
N ASN A 57 2.83 -30.19 26.60
CA ASN A 57 3.47 -29.80 27.85
C ASN A 57 2.95 -28.44 28.36
N ASN A 58 2.73 -28.35 29.67
CA ASN A 58 2.38 -27.11 30.37
C ASN A 58 3.53 -26.67 31.29
N PRO A 59 4.26 -25.59 30.96
CA PRO A 59 5.36 -25.12 31.82
C PRO A 59 4.88 -24.53 33.16
N PHE A 60 3.60 -24.18 33.27
CA PHE A 60 2.99 -23.63 34.48
C PHE A 60 2.17 -24.69 35.23
N TRP A 61 2.63 -25.95 35.25
CA TRP A 61 1.91 -27.07 35.91
C TRP A 61 1.71 -26.86 37.42
N TRP A 62 2.56 -26.06 38.05
CA TRP A 62 2.58 -25.83 39.50
C TRP A 62 1.61 -24.74 39.98
N THR A 63 1.02 -23.95 39.09
CA THR A 63 0.11 -22.84 39.44
C THR A 63 -1.13 -22.79 38.55
N HIS A 64 -2.19 -22.14 39.04
CA HIS A 64 -3.41 -21.93 38.27
C HIS A 64 -3.98 -20.54 38.54
N SER A 65 -4.15 -19.72 37.50
CA SER A 65 -4.54 -18.31 37.64
C SER A 65 -5.91 -18.09 38.29
N ARG A 66 -6.82 -19.09 38.24
CA ARG A 66 -8.11 -19.01 38.94
C ARG A 66 -8.00 -19.16 40.46
N HIS A 67 -6.97 -19.84 40.96
CA HIS A 67 -6.79 -20.14 42.39
C HIS A 67 -5.69 -19.28 43.02
N ASP A 68 -4.51 -19.26 42.39
CA ASP A 68 -3.34 -18.52 42.88
C ASP A 68 -3.36 -17.05 42.43
N GLY A 69 -4.10 -16.73 41.37
CA GLY A 69 -4.01 -15.45 40.66
C GLY A 69 -2.82 -15.39 39.70
N LYS A 70 -2.65 -14.26 39.02
CA LYS A 70 -1.48 -14.05 38.14
C LYS A 70 -0.26 -13.70 38.99
N LEU A 71 0.76 -14.57 38.98
CA LEU A 71 1.90 -14.44 39.89
C LEU A 71 3.01 -13.50 39.39
N TRP A 72 2.96 -13.06 38.15
CA TRP A 72 3.95 -12.14 37.56
C TRP A 72 3.27 -11.03 36.75
N CYS A 73 3.90 -9.85 36.74
CA CYS A 73 3.53 -8.73 35.88
C CYS A 73 4.79 -8.20 35.18
N LEU A 74 4.78 -8.20 33.85
CA LEU A 74 5.91 -7.78 33.01
C LEU A 74 5.57 -6.49 32.23
N ASN A 75 4.62 -5.70 32.73
CA ASN A 75 4.24 -4.44 32.09
C ASN A 75 5.40 -3.44 32.12
N ASN A 76 6.09 -3.32 33.25
CA ASN A 76 7.26 -2.44 33.39
C ASN A 76 8.39 -2.88 32.46
N TYR A 77 8.68 -4.19 32.38
CA TYR A 77 9.69 -4.71 31.45
C TYR A 77 9.42 -4.28 29.99
N ARG A 78 8.16 -4.25 29.56
CA ARG A 78 7.80 -3.75 28.22
C ARG A 78 8.14 -2.27 28.08
N SER A 79 7.73 -1.44 29.04
CA SER A 79 7.99 0.01 29.02
C SER A 79 9.49 0.30 29.06
N ASP A 80 10.22 -0.36 29.95
CA ASP A 80 11.68 -0.19 30.13
C ASP A 80 12.44 -0.64 28.88
N MET A 81 12.01 -1.73 28.24
CA MET A 81 12.61 -2.20 26.98
C MET A 81 12.42 -1.18 25.85
N ILE A 82 11.23 -0.56 25.74
CA ILE A 82 10.98 0.49 24.73
C ILE A 82 11.91 1.67 24.97
N GLN A 83 12.06 2.11 26.22
CA GLN A 83 12.95 3.22 26.57
C GLN A 83 14.42 2.87 26.32
N ALA A 84 14.86 1.67 26.69
CA ALA A 84 16.22 1.20 26.47
C ALA A 84 16.61 1.14 24.98
N LEU A 85 15.63 0.95 24.09
CA LEU A 85 15.82 0.93 22.63
C LEU A 85 15.71 2.33 21.98
N GLY A 86 15.68 3.41 22.78
CA GLY A 86 15.61 4.78 22.27
C GLY A 86 14.19 5.33 22.11
N GLY A 87 13.22 4.75 22.82
CA GLY A 87 11.82 5.16 22.74
C GLY A 87 11.13 4.65 21.47
N VAL A 88 9.84 4.96 21.34
CA VAL A 88 9.02 4.46 20.21
C VAL A 88 9.52 5.00 18.88
N GLU A 89 9.82 6.30 18.80
CA GLU A 89 10.30 6.93 17.56
C GLU A 89 11.63 6.35 17.09
N GLY A 90 12.60 6.19 18.01
CA GLY A 90 13.89 5.57 17.70
C GLY A 90 13.74 4.15 17.17
N ILE A 91 12.84 3.35 17.77
CA ILE A 91 12.51 2.02 17.26
C ILE A 91 11.89 2.08 15.87
N LEU A 92 10.99 3.03 15.61
CA LEU A 92 10.28 3.12 14.33
C LEU A 92 11.18 3.58 13.17
N GLU A 93 12.28 4.29 13.42
CA GLU A 93 13.27 4.63 12.37
C GLU A 93 13.89 3.37 11.72
N HIS A 94 13.97 2.27 12.46
CA HIS A 94 14.46 0.98 11.97
C HIS A 94 13.45 0.23 11.08
N THR A 95 12.24 0.77 10.92
CA THR A 95 11.10 0.09 10.32
C THR A 95 10.58 0.81 9.08
N LEU A 96 9.69 0.16 8.34
CA LEU A 96 8.98 0.75 7.22
C LEU A 96 7.77 1.62 7.65
N PHE A 97 7.72 2.07 8.91
CA PHE A 97 6.64 2.90 9.45
C PHE A 97 6.43 4.17 8.60
N LYS A 98 7.49 4.93 8.33
CA LYS A 98 7.39 6.14 7.50
C LYS A 98 6.88 5.83 6.09
N GLY A 99 7.19 4.65 5.54
CA GLY A 99 6.67 4.16 4.26
C GLY A 99 5.15 4.00 4.22
N THR A 100 4.52 3.73 5.37
CA THR A 100 3.05 3.67 5.49
C THR A 100 2.38 5.03 5.44
N TYR A 101 3.12 6.11 5.70
CA TYR A 101 2.61 7.48 5.75
C TYR A 101 1.43 7.67 6.72
N PHE A 102 1.42 6.94 7.84
CA PHE A 102 0.55 7.29 8.97
C PHE A 102 1.11 8.54 9.66
N SER A 103 0.21 9.41 10.13
CA SER A 103 0.56 10.65 10.85
C SER A 103 1.11 10.37 12.25
N THR A 104 0.61 9.33 12.91
CA THR A 104 1.01 8.89 14.25
C THR A 104 1.06 7.37 14.32
N TRP A 105 1.86 6.85 15.26
CA TRP A 105 1.90 5.43 15.59
C TRP A 105 0.79 5.02 16.57
N GLU A 106 0.14 5.99 17.21
CA GLU A 106 -0.97 5.77 18.13
C GLU A 106 -2.22 5.28 17.40
N GLY A 107 -2.98 4.39 18.03
CA GLY A 107 -4.21 3.83 17.43
C GLY A 107 -3.97 2.84 16.28
N LEU A 108 -2.71 2.54 15.94
CA LEU A 108 -2.38 1.48 14.99
C LEU A 108 -2.51 0.11 15.64
N PHE A 109 -3.06 -0.83 14.88
CA PHE A 109 -3.15 -2.22 15.31
C PHE A 109 -2.74 -3.18 14.20
N TRP A 110 -2.03 -4.23 14.62
CA TRP A 110 -1.69 -5.34 13.77
C TRP A 110 -2.90 -6.26 13.61
N GLU A 111 -3.23 -6.63 12.38
CA GLU A 111 -4.20 -7.69 12.16
C GLU A 111 -3.68 -8.99 12.80
N LYS A 112 -4.44 -9.53 13.75
CA LYS A 112 -4.12 -10.82 14.38
C LYS A 112 -4.56 -11.91 13.41
N ALA A 113 -3.58 -12.59 12.78
CA ALA A 113 -3.74 -13.71 11.85
C ALA A 113 -4.90 -13.53 10.87
N SER A 114 -4.58 -13.05 9.66
CA SER A 114 -5.56 -12.72 8.63
C SER A 114 -6.65 -13.79 8.51
N GLY A 115 -7.91 -13.38 8.27
CA GLY A 115 -9.01 -14.32 8.03
C GLY A 115 -8.71 -15.32 6.90
N PHE A 116 -7.74 -15.01 6.02
CA PHE A 116 -7.20 -15.96 5.05
C PHE A 116 -6.48 -17.16 5.68
N GLU A 117 -5.53 -16.95 6.60
CA GLU A 117 -4.78 -18.02 7.28
C GLU A 117 -5.73 -18.92 8.08
N GLU A 118 -6.70 -18.33 8.77
CA GLU A 118 -7.74 -19.07 9.50
C GLU A 118 -8.65 -19.86 8.54
N SER A 119 -9.11 -19.26 7.44
CA SER A 119 -9.93 -19.95 6.43
C SER A 119 -9.20 -21.12 5.76
N MET A 120 -7.87 -21.06 5.68
CA MET A 120 -7.03 -22.11 5.10
C MET A 120 -6.62 -23.16 6.13
N ARG A 121 -6.55 -22.82 7.42
CA ARG A 121 -6.19 -23.73 8.51
C ARG A 121 -7.13 -24.94 8.59
N TYR A 122 -8.42 -24.71 8.36
CA TYR A 122 -9.45 -25.74 8.42
C TYR A 122 -9.68 -26.46 7.09
N LYS A 123 -9.06 -26.00 5.99
CA LYS A 123 -9.13 -26.71 4.71
C LYS A 123 -8.15 -27.88 4.67
N LYS A 124 -8.53 -28.94 3.95
CA LYS A 124 -7.66 -30.08 3.71
C LYS A 124 -6.55 -29.67 2.73
N LEU A 125 -5.39 -29.35 3.27
CA LEU A 125 -4.20 -28.93 2.55
C LEU A 125 -3.13 -30.02 2.55
N THR A 126 -2.30 -30.04 1.51
CA THR A 126 -1.09 -30.86 1.49
C THR A 126 -0.04 -30.32 2.47
N ASN A 127 0.90 -31.17 2.89
CA ASN A 127 1.99 -30.73 3.78
C ASN A 127 2.86 -29.62 3.14
N ALA A 128 3.04 -29.66 1.82
CA ALA A 128 3.74 -28.60 1.08
C ALA A 128 2.99 -27.26 1.15
N GLN A 129 1.66 -27.27 1.01
CA GLN A 129 0.83 -26.06 1.16
C GLN A 129 0.90 -25.50 2.58
N ARG A 130 0.89 -26.37 3.61
CA ARG A 130 1.06 -25.96 5.02
C ARG A 130 2.42 -25.30 5.27
N SER A 131 3.49 -25.85 4.71
CA SER A 131 4.83 -25.25 4.79
C SER A 131 4.87 -23.84 4.17
N GLY A 132 4.20 -23.64 3.03
CA GLY A 132 4.07 -22.33 2.41
C GLY A 132 3.29 -21.31 3.27
N LEU A 133 2.22 -21.73 3.94
CA LEU A 133 1.45 -20.86 4.84
C LEU A 133 2.27 -20.37 6.04
N ASN A 134 3.13 -21.22 6.59
CA ASN A 134 4.02 -20.84 7.71
C ASN A 134 5.04 -19.76 7.34
N GLN A 135 5.25 -19.46 6.06
CA GLN A 135 6.14 -18.38 5.62
C GLN A 135 5.48 -17.00 5.66
N ILE A 136 4.14 -16.89 5.70
CA ILE A 136 3.42 -15.61 5.60
C ILE A 136 3.74 -14.67 6.78
N PRO A 137 3.68 -15.10 8.06
CA PRO A 137 4.03 -14.23 9.19
C PRO A 137 5.48 -13.73 9.13
N ASN A 138 6.39 -14.58 8.66
CA ASN A 138 7.80 -14.22 8.46
C ASN A 138 7.95 -13.14 7.39
N ARG A 139 7.13 -13.16 6.33
CA ARG A 139 7.15 -12.11 5.29
C ARG A 139 6.72 -10.74 5.83
N ARG A 140 5.72 -10.70 6.72
CA ARG A 140 5.31 -9.45 7.40
C ARG A 140 6.44 -8.90 8.26
N PHE A 141 7.06 -9.75 9.07
CA PHE A 141 8.19 -9.35 9.92
C PHE A 141 9.38 -8.85 9.08
N THR A 142 9.78 -9.59 8.04
CA THR A 142 10.89 -9.18 7.18
C THR A 142 10.60 -7.86 6.45
N LEU A 143 9.35 -7.62 6.03
CA LEU A 143 8.97 -6.36 5.40
C LEU A 143 8.97 -5.19 6.39
N TRP A 144 8.46 -5.39 7.61
CA TRP A 144 8.42 -4.32 8.61
C TRP A 144 9.81 -3.82 8.98
N TRP A 145 10.74 -4.73 9.21
CA TRP A 145 12.14 -4.42 9.55
C TRP A 145 13.04 -4.30 8.32
N SER A 146 12.47 -4.21 7.10
CA SER A 146 13.27 -4.25 5.88
C SER A 146 14.35 -3.18 5.78
N PRO A 147 14.16 -1.91 6.23
CA PRO A 147 15.22 -0.91 6.16
C PRO A 147 16.46 -1.25 6.99
N THR A 148 16.28 -1.98 8.09
CA THR A 148 17.41 -2.45 8.92
C THR A 148 17.95 -3.79 8.46
N ILE A 149 17.10 -4.70 8.00
CA ILE A 149 17.51 -6.02 7.51
C ILE A 149 18.30 -5.88 6.21
N ASN A 150 17.80 -5.13 5.23
CA ASN A 150 18.43 -4.97 3.91
C ASN A 150 19.25 -3.67 3.86
N ARG A 151 20.33 -3.60 4.65
CA ARG A 151 21.20 -2.42 4.70
C ARG A 151 22.62 -2.70 4.22
N ALA A 152 23.23 -1.68 3.63
CA ALA A 152 24.57 -1.78 3.05
C ALA A 152 25.65 -2.22 4.06
N ASN A 153 25.58 -1.75 5.31
CA ASN A 153 26.63 -2.00 6.31
C ASN A 153 26.55 -3.39 7.00
N VAL A 154 25.49 -4.17 6.77
CA VAL A 154 25.30 -5.48 7.45
C VAL A 154 25.71 -6.66 6.56
N TYR A 155 25.49 -6.57 5.25
CA TYR A 155 25.85 -7.63 4.33
C TYR A 155 27.06 -7.25 3.48
N VAL A 156 28.16 -7.96 3.67
CA VAL A 156 29.29 -7.94 2.73
C VAL A 156 28.92 -8.82 1.55
N GLY A 157 28.47 -8.22 0.45
CA GLY A 157 28.01 -8.97 -0.71
C GLY A 157 27.78 -8.11 -1.95
N PHE A 158 27.53 -8.79 -3.08
CA PHE A 158 27.17 -8.14 -4.33
C PHE A 158 25.76 -7.57 -4.24
N GLN A 159 25.66 -6.25 -4.40
CA GLN A 159 24.41 -5.53 -4.47
C GLN A 159 23.68 -5.87 -5.78
N VAL A 160 22.44 -6.34 -5.68
CA VAL A 160 21.62 -6.71 -6.85
C VAL A 160 20.40 -5.80 -6.93
N GLN A 161 20.20 -5.16 -8.08
CA GLN A 161 19.01 -4.38 -8.35
C GLN A 161 17.81 -5.30 -8.61
N LEU A 162 16.65 -4.97 -8.04
CA LEU A 162 15.41 -5.68 -8.27
C LEU A 162 14.76 -5.23 -9.59
N ASP A 163 14.32 -6.19 -10.40
CA ASP A 163 13.74 -5.95 -11.72
C ASP A 163 12.67 -4.85 -11.71
N LEU A 164 12.79 -3.91 -12.67
CA LEU A 164 11.86 -2.79 -12.89
C LEU A 164 11.70 -1.81 -11.71
N THR A 165 12.63 -1.82 -10.75
CA THR A 165 12.63 -0.92 -9.60
C THR A 165 14.03 -0.38 -9.33
N GLY A 166 14.13 0.72 -8.61
CA GLY A 166 15.40 1.25 -8.10
C GLY A 166 15.89 0.62 -6.81
N ILE A 167 15.29 -0.50 -6.38
CA ILE A 167 15.59 -1.13 -5.09
C ILE A 167 16.80 -2.02 -5.24
N PHE A 168 17.77 -1.86 -4.35
CA PHE A 168 18.92 -2.72 -4.24
C PHE A 168 18.80 -3.69 -3.07
N MET A 169 19.09 -4.95 -3.33
CA MET A 169 19.16 -6.03 -2.35
C MET A 169 20.64 -6.28 -2.01
N HIS A 170 21.02 -6.11 -0.75
CA HIS A 170 22.39 -6.32 -0.26
C HIS A 170 22.68 -7.79 0.06
N GLY A 171 21.64 -8.62 0.18
CA GLY A 171 21.76 -10.05 0.45
C GLY A 171 20.59 -10.85 -0.16
N LYS A 172 20.76 -12.18 -0.21
CA LYS A 172 19.70 -13.08 -0.67
C LYS A 172 18.67 -13.29 0.44
N ILE A 173 17.64 -12.44 0.46
CA ILE A 173 16.52 -12.51 1.42
C ILE A 173 15.22 -12.78 0.63
N PRO A 174 14.87 -14.06 0.37
CA PRO A 174 13.77 -14.40 -0.54
C PRO A 174 12.40 -13.87 -0.08
N THR A 175 12.13 -13.89 1.22
CA THR A 175 10.87 -13.40 1.80
C THR A 175 10.68 -11.91 1.52
N LEU A 176 11.74 -11.11 1.67
CA LEU A 176 11.74 -9.68 1.36
C LEU A 176 11.58 -9.43 -0.14
N LYS A 177 12.35 -10.15 -0.98
CA LYS A 177 12.25 -10.04 -2.44
C LYS A 177 10.82 -10.26 -2.92
N ILE A 178 10.12 -11.28 -2.40
CA ILE A 178 8.73 -11.54 -2.76
C ILE A 178 7.82 -10.39 -2.35
N SER A 179 7.99 -9.84 -1.13
CA SER A 179 7.18 -8.72 -0.64
C SER A 179 7.39 -7.44 -1.47
N LEU A 180 8.63 -7.08 -1.80
CA LEU A 180 8.93 -5.91 -2.63
C LEU A 180 8.39 -6.05 -4.06
N ILE A 181 8.52 -7.23 -4.69
CA ILE A 181 7.91 -7.51 -6.00
C ILE A 181 6.39 -7.37 -5.94
N GLN A 182 5.75 -7.81 -4.86
CA GLN A 182 4.29 -7.67 -4.69
C GLN A 182 3.87 -6.21 -4.51
N ILE A 183 4.66 -5.40 -3.80
CA ILE A 183 4.39 -3.96 -3.64
C ILE A 183 4.55 -3.24 -4.98
N PHE A 184 5.61 -3.49 -5.73
CA PHE A 184 5.91 -2.77 -6.97
C PHE A 184 5.37 -3.44 -8.25
N ARG A 185 4.48 -4.44 -8.10
CA ARG A 185 3.84 -5.13 -9.24
C ARG A 185 3.11 -4.17 -10.18
N ALA A 186 2.92 -4.59 -11.43
CA ALA A 186 2.24 -3.82 -12.47
C ALA A 186 2.90 -2.44 -12.71
N HIS A 187 4.24 -2.44 -12.78
CA HIS A 187 5.05 -1.28 -13.17
C HIS A 187 4.87 -0.06 -12.25
N LEU A 188 4.61 -0.28 -10.95
CA LEU A 188 4.28 0.81 -10.03
C LEU A 188 5.39 1.86 -9.92
N TRP A 189 6.67 1.44 -9.98
CA TRP A 189 7.80 2.37 -9.95
C TRP A 189 7.78 3.37 -11.11
N GLN A 190 7.59 2.87 -12.33
CA GLN A 190 7.47 3.71 -13.54
C GLN A 190 6.24 4.63 -13.45
N LYS A 191 5.11 4.11 -12.96
CA LYS A 191 3.87 4.87 -12.78
C LYS A 191 3.99 5.99 -11.75
N ILE A 192 4.73 5.76 -10.65
CA ILE A 192 5.01 6.81 -9.66
C ILE A 192 5.83 7.93 -10.32
N HIS A 193 6.91 7.57 -11.01
CA HIS A 193 7.78 8.54 -11.68
C HIS A 193 7.00 9.39 -12.68
N GLU A 194 6.25 8.72 -13.57
CA GLU A 194 5.41 9.36 -14.57
C GLU A 194 4.34 10.27 -13.96
N SER A 195 3.65 9.79 -12.91
CA SER A 195 2.58 10.53 -12.25
C SER A 195 3.10 11.79 -11.56
N VAL A 196 4.27 11.72 -10.91
CA VAL A 196 4.90 12.91 -10.30
C VAL A 196 5.30 13.93 -11.36
N ILE A 197 5.86 13.49 -12.49
CA ILE A 197 6.23 14.38 -13.60
C ILE A 197 4.99 15.07 -14.18
N MET A 198 3.91 14.33 -14.40
CA MET A 198 2.66 14.89 -14.90
C MET A 198 2.07 15.94 -13.95
N ASP A 199 2.07 15.68 -12.64
CA ASP A 199 1.60 16.64 -11.65
C ASP A 199 2.48 17.91 -11.63
N LEU A 200 3.81 17.76 -11.76
CA LEU A 200 4.73 18.90 -11.85
C LEU A 200 4.51 19.72 -13.13
N CYS A 201 4.29 19.06 -14.28
CA CYS A 201 3.94 19.76 -15.52
C CYS A 201 2.67 20.62 -15.33
N GLN A 202 1.62 20.06 -14.74
CA GLN A 202 0.38 20.80 -14.47
C GLN A 202 0.60 22.00 -13.53
N VAL A 203 1.47 21.86 -12.53
CA VAL A 203 1.84 22.97 -11.65
C VAL A 203 2.55 24.07 -12.44
N PHE A 204 3.51 23.73 -13.32
CA PHE A 204 4.20 24.72 -14.13
C PHE A 204 3.28 25.39 -15.16
N ASP A 205 2.37 24.64 -15.77
CA ASP A 205 1.36 25.17 -16.70
C ASP A 205 0.42 26.19 -16.02
N SER A 206 0.19 26.05 -14.71
CA SER A 206 -0.61 27.02 -13.96
C SER A 206 0.14 28.32 -13.59
N GLU A 207 1.47 28.33 -13.71
CA GLU A 207 2.35 29.43 -13.26
C GLU A 207 3.18 30.00 -14.43
N LEU A 208 2.68 29.91 -15.67
CA LEU A 208 3.41 30.37 -16.86
C LEU A 208 3.73 31.86 -16.81
N GLU A 209 2.72 32.70 -16.52
CA GLU A 209 2.87 34.16 -16.51
C GLU A 209 3.73 34.64 -15.33
N SER A 210 3.51 34.08 -14.14
CA SER A 210 4.20 34.49 -12.90
C SER A 210 5.70 34.21 -12.96
N LEU A 211 6.09 33.08 -13.58
CA LEU A 211 7.48 32.66 -13.74
C LEU A 211 8.08 33.03 -15.10
N GLN A 212 7.35 33.72 -15.98
CA GLN A 212 7.80 34.10 -17.34
C GLN A 212 8.22 32.89 -18.19
N ILE A 213 7.48 31.79 -18.07
CA ILE A 213 7.67 30.57 -18.86
C ILE A 213 6.91 30.74 -20.19
N GLU A 214 7.61 30.55 -21.31
CA GLU A 214 7.01 30.52 -22.64
C GLU A 214 6.28 29.19 -22.87
N THR A 215 6.96 28.08 -22.60
CA THR A 215 6.41 26.72 -22.76
C THR A 215 6.99 25.75 -21.72
N VAL A 216 6.15 24.82 -21.29
CA VAL A 216 6.51 23.66 -20.47
C VAL A 216 6.52 22.44 -21.39
N GLN A 217 7.67 21.84 -21.60
CA GLN A 217 7.81 20.64 -22.43
C GLN A 217 8.12 19.43 -21.55
N LYS A 218 7.23 18.44 -21.56
CA LYS A 218 7.55 17.12 -21.02
C LYS A 218 8.38 16.34 -22.03
N GLU A 219 9.54 15.85 -21.60
CA GLU A 219 10.45 15.10 -22.45
C GLU A 219 9.98 13.66 -22.68
N SER A 220 10.26 13.13 -23.87
CA SER A 220 9.97 11.74 -24.21
C SER A 220 11.06 10.83 -23.63
N ILE A 221 10.88 10.42 -22.38
CA ILE A 221 11.85 9.58 -21.67
C ILE A 221 11.77 8.10 -22.04
N HIS A 222 12.92 7.42 -22.02
CA HIS A 222 12.94 5.97 -22.16
C HIS A 222 12.23 5.30 -20.96
N PRO A 223 11.37 4.28 -21.15
CA PRO A 223 10.58 3.69 -20.06
C PRO A 223 11.40 3.17 -18.87
N ARG A 224 12.67 2.82 -19.10
CA ARG A 224 13.58 2.31 -18.06
C ARG A 224 14.33 3.40 -17.28
N LYS A 225 14.19 4.67 -17.66
CA LYS A 225 14.90 5.81 -17.03
C LYS A 225 14.62 5.89 -15.53
N SER A 226 13.35 5.73 -15.14
CA SER A 226 12.89 5.82 -13.75
C SER A 226 13.65 4.93 -12.76
N TYR A 227 14.19 3.78 -13.19
CA TYR A 227 14.97 2.86 -12.35
C TYR A 227 16.41 2.68 -12.84
N LYS A 228 16.91 3.57 -13.70
CA LYS A 228 18.31 3.58 -14.12
C LYS A 228 19.10 4.47 -13.16
N MET A 229 19.95 3.87 -12.33
CA MET A 229 20.63 4.58 -11.22
C MET A 229 22.04 5.08 -11.55
N ASN A 230 22.56 4.78 -12.73
CA ASN A 230 23.90 5.16 -13.17
C ASN A 230 23.94 6.39 -14.07
N SER A 231 22.87 6.70 -14.80
CA SER A 231 22.77 7.92 -15.60
C SER A 231 21.30 8.33 -15.79
N SER A 232 21.07 9.60 -16.10
CA SER A 232 19.73 10.17 -16.25
C SER A 232 19.65 11.14 -17.44
N CYS A 233 18.45 11.65 -17.67
CA CYS A 233 18.12 12.72 -18.63
C CYS A 233 17.03 13.60 -18.02
N ALA A 234 16.81 14.79 -18.59
CA ALA A 234 15.71 15.66 -18.17
C ALA A 234 14.33 15.00 -18.37
N ASP A 235 13.40 15.27 -17.45
CA ASP A 235 11.98 14.88 -17.57
C ASP A 235 11.11 16.04 -18.07
N ILE A 236 11.42 17.25 -17.62
CA ILE A 236 10.69 18.47 -17.99
C ILE A 236 11.73 19.50 -18.42
N LEU A 237 11.43 20.22 -19.49
CA LEU A 237 12.21 21.35 -19.98
C LEU A 237 11.32 22.59 -20.03
N LEU A 238 11.75 23.64 -19.36
CA LEU A 238 11.09 24.95 -19.36
C LEU A 238 11.84 25.90 -20.28
N PHE A 239 11.09 26.63 -21.11
CA PHE A 239 11.61 27.70 -21.97
C PHE A 239 11.25 29.06 -21.41
N ALA A 240 12.22 29.95 -21.28
CA ALA A 240 11.99 31.31 -20.77
C ALA A 240 11.44 32.21 -21.87
N SER A 241 10.48 33.07 -21.54
CA SER A 241 9.99 34.11 -22.47
C SER A 241 11.08 35.12 -22.87
N TYR A 242 12.10 35.29 -22.03
CA TYR A 242 13.29 36.10 -22.34
C TYR A 242 14.56 35.43 -21.79
N LYS A 243 14.91 35.72 -20.53
CA LYS A 243 16.05 35.13 -19.82
C LYS A 243 15.77 35.12 -18.33
N TRP A 244 16.07 34.01 -17.67
CA TRP A 244 16.10 33.95 -16.21
C TRP A 244 17.51 34.21 -15.70
N ASN A 245 17.62 35.03 -14.65
CA ASN A 245 18.82 35.05 -13.80
C ASN A 245 18.79 33.80 -12.92
N VAL A 246 19.87 33.04 -12.93
CA VAL A 246 19.93 31.73 -12.28
C VAL A 246 20.85 31.81 -11.05
N SER A 247 20.48 31.12 -9.97
CA SER A 247 21.32 31.03 -8.78
C SER A 247 22.43 29.99 -8.95
N LYS A 248 23.44 30.07 -8.08
CA LYS A 248 24.30 28.89 -7.82
C LYS A 248 23.47 27.71 -7.29
N PRO A 249 23.91 26.46 -7.51
CA PRO A 249 23.22 25.30 -6.99
C PRO A 249 23.03 25.35 -5.47
N SER A 250 21.80 25.18 -5.00
CA SER A 250 21.45 25.17 -3.57
C SER A 250 20.33 24.16 -3.28
N LEU A 251 20.09 23.86 -2.01
CA LEU A 251 19.01 22.98 -1.59
C LEU A 251 17.65 23.68 -1.66
N LEU A 252 16.58 22.87 -1.71
CA LEU A 252 15.19 23.33 -1.71
C LEU A 252 14.84 24.23 -0.52
N ASN A 253 15.42 23.96 0.65
CA ASN A 253 15.10 24.67 1.90
C ASN A 253 16.13 25.75 2.26
N ASP A 254 17.10 26.04 1.38
CA ASP A 254 18.05 27.13 1.60
C ASP A 254 17.37 28.48 1.40
N ASN A 255 17.51 29.38 2.38
CA ASN A 255 16.82 30.66 2.45
C ASN A 255 17.48 31.81 1.68
N LYS A 256 18.72 31.63 1.18
CA LYS A 256 19.48 32.68 0.49
C LYS A 256 20.09 32.16 -0.80
N ASP A 257 19.43 32.45 -1.91
CA ASP A 257 19.98 32.19 -3.23
C ASP A 257 20.90 33.33 -3.66
N VAL A 258 22.14 32.98 -4.01
CA VAL A 258 23.11 33.93 -4.57
C VAL A 258 23.01 33.85 -6.09
N MET A 259 22.45 34.90 -6.68
CA MET A 259 22.43 35.11 -8.12
C MET A 259 23.79 35.68 -8.54
N ASP A 260 24.49 35.03 -9.46
CA ASP A 260 25.85 35.42 -9.89
C ASP A 260 25.87 36.15 -11.24
N GLY A 261 24.69 36.54 -11.75
CA GLY A 261 24.52 37.22 -13.04
C GLY A 261 24.46 36.26 -14.24
N THR A 262 24.56 34.94 -14.01
CA THR A 262 24.39 33.94 -15.06
C THR A 262 22.95 33.90 -15.52
N THR A 263 22.74 33.84 -16.85
CA THR A 263 21.40 33.80 -17.45
C THR A 263 21.17 32.55 -18.26
N THR A 264 19.92 32.08 -18.30
CA THR A 264 19.50 30.95 -19.14
C THR A 264 18.16 31.22 -19.82
N SER A 265 17.95 30.59 -20.98
CA SER A 265 16.65 30.48 -21.65
C SER A 265 16.02 29.09 -21.54
N ARG A 266 16.77 28.11 -21.02
CA ARG A 266 16.33 26.71 -20.85
C ARG A 266 16.64 26.23 -19.44
N TRP A 267 15.67 25.59 -18.80
CA TRP A 267 15.83 25.09 -17.44
C TRP A 267 15.17 23.71 -17.30
N PHE A 268 15.92 22.71 -16.83
CA PHE A 268 15.43 21.34 -16.76
C PHE A 268 15.01 20.92 -15.35
N VAL A 269 14.14 19.92 -15.29
CA VAL A 269 13.81 19.16 -14.07
C VAL A 269 14.09 17.68 -14.32
N ASP A 270 14.79 17.05 -13.38
CA ASP A 270 14.98 15.59 -13.31
C ASP A 270 14.43 15.04 -11.99
N CYS A 271 13.49 14.10 -12.04
CA CYS A 271 12.93 13.42 -10.89
C CYS A 271 13.62 12.06 -10.67
N GLN A 272 14.21 11.88 -9.49
CA GLN A 272 14.86 10.65 -9.06
C GLN A 272 14.08 9.98 -7.94
N LEU A 273 13.63 8.76 -8.19
CA LEU A 273 13.03 7.91 -7.16
C LEU A 273 14.13 7.07 -6.49
N ARG A 274 14.02 6.88 -5.18
CA ARG A 274 14.86 5.91 -4.47
C ARG A 274 14.06 5.11 -3.45
N TRP A 275 14.68 4.03 -2.98
CA TRP A 275 14.21 3.24 -1.85
C TRP A 275 15.33 3.18 -0.82
N GLY A 276 15.27 4.03 0.19
CA GLY A 276 16.31 4.14 1.22
C GLY A 276 16.36 2.94 2.17
N ASP A 277 17.46 2.85 2.89
CA ASP A 277 17.66 1.93 4.02
C ASP A 277 17.99 2.71 5.30
N PHE A 278 18.20 2.01 6.41
CA PHE A 278 18.50 2.67 7.68
C PHE A 278 19.81 3.47 7.65
N ASP A 279 20.81 3.04 6.87
CA ASP A 279 22.12 3.68 6.76
C ASP A 279 22.08 4.95 5.89
N SER A 280 21.25 4.93 4.84
CA SER A 280 21.23 5.93 3.78
C SER A 280 19.79 6.32 3.44
N HIS A 281 19.21 7.14 4.30
CA HIS A 281 17.89 7.75 4.06
C HIS A 281 17.90 9.30 4.14
N ASP A 282 19.06 9.94 4.19
CA ASP A 282 19.20 11.40 3.98
C ASP A 282 18.96 11.72 2.49
N ILE A 283 17.82 12.32 2.18
CA ILE A 283 17.41 12.63 0.80
C ILE A 283 18.12 13.86 0.24
N GLU A 284 18.53 14.82 1.07
CA GLU A 284 19.22 16.03 0.62
C GLU A 284 20.62 15.68 0.12
N ARG A 285 21.36 14.92 0.92
CA ARG A 285 22.69 14.44 0.56
C ARG A 285 22.67 13.60 -0.72
N TYR A 286 21.69 12.72 -0.87
CA TYR A 286 21.54 11.89 -2.07
C TYR A 286 21.25 12.73 -3.31
N THR A 287 20.29 13.65 -3.23
CA THR A 287 19.88 14.48 -4.37
C THR A 287 21.02 15.37 -4.84
N ARG A 288 21.76 15.97 -3.89
CA ARG A 288 22.96 16.74 -4.20
C ARG A 288 24.05 15.88 -4.86
N ALA A 289 24.34 14.70 -4.29
CA ALA A 289 25.37 13.81 -4.84
C ALA A 289 25.01 13.40 -6.28
N LYS A 290 23.76 12.98 -6.54
CA LYS A 290 23.31 12.60 -7.87
C LYS A 290 23.31 13.75 -8.87
N PHE A 291 22.92 14.95 -8.45
CA PHE A 291 23.00 16.14 -9.30
C PHE A 291 24.45 16.42 -9.73
N LEU A 292 25.39 16.39 -8.79
CA LEU A 292 26.82 16.62 -9.09
C LEU A 292 27.40 15.50 -9.97
N ASP A 293 27.09 14.23 -9.67
CA ASP A 293 27.52 13.10 -10.48
C ASP A 293 27.00 13.21 -11.92
N TYR A 294 25.70 13.45 -12.10
CA TYR A 294 25.09 13.47 -13.45
C TYR A 294 25.38 14.74 -14.23
N SER A 295 25.65 15.87 -13.57
CA SER A 295 26.01 17.12 -14.26
C SER A 295 27.46 17.15 -14.73
N THR A 296 28.34 16.35 -14.10
CA THR A 296 29.77 16.27 -14.46
C THR A 296 30.12 15.07 -15.33
N ASP A 297 29.32 14.01 -15.30
CA ASP A 297 29.54 12.78 -16.07
C ASP A 297 29.05 12.91 -17.52
N ASN A 298 29.81 12.34 -18.46
CA ASN A 298 29.50 12.35 -19.88
C ASN A 298 28.40 11.35 -20.29
N MET A 299 27.98 10.44 -19.40
CA MET A 299 26.88 9.50 -19.70
C MET A 299 25.49 10.11 -19.57
N SER A 300 25.35 11.20 -18.81
CA SER A 300 24.09 11.91 -18.63
C SER A 300 24.10 13.16 -19.48
N ILE A 301 23.05 13.36 -20.28
CA ILE A 301 22.98 14.51 -21.20
C ILE A 301 21.74 15.32 -20.82
N TYR A 302 21.96 16.57 -20.44
CA TYR A 302 20.89 17.53 -20.16
C TYR A 302 20.83 18.60 -21.25
N PRO A 303 19.63 19.09 -21.62
CA PRO A 303 19.47 20.13 -22.65
C PRO A 303 20.04 21.51 -22.27
N SER A 304 20.34 21.71 -20.99
CA SER A 304 20.87 22.94 -20.39
C SER A 304 21.75 22.56 -19.19
N PRO A 305 22.80 23.33 -18.87
CA PRO A 305 23.54 23.15 -17.62
C PRO A 305 22.75 23.63 -16.38
N PHE A 306 21.64 24.34 -16.58
CA PHE A 306 20.81 24.89 -15.52
C PHE A 306 19.51 24.10 -15.37
N GLY A 307 19.22 23.72 -14.14
CA GLY A 307 18.07 22.90 -13.79
C GLY A 307 18.16 22.40 -12.36
N ILE A 308 17.15 21.64 -11.95
CA ILE A 308 17.10 20.98 -10.64
C ILE A 308 16.95 19.48 -10.78
N MET A 309 17.40 18.78 -9.75
CA MET A 309 17.03 17.40 -9.50
C MET A 309 16.15 17.33 -8.26
N ILE A 310 15.04 16.61 -8.36
CA ILE A 310 14.11 16.32 -7.27
C ILE A 310 14.29 14.86 -6.86
N GLY A 311 14.71 14.62 -5.63
CA GLY A 311 14.84 13.27 -5.06
C GLY A 311 13.64 12.92 -4.20
N ILE A 312 13.08 11.71 -4.37
CA ILE A 312 11.98 11.18 -3.56
C ILE A 312 12.36 9.82 -3.01
N ASP A 313 12.38 9.68 -1.68
CA ASP A 313 12.52 8.40 -0.99
C ASP A 313 11.16 7.76 -0.74
N LEU A 314 10.88 6.69 -1.47
CA LEU A 314 9.62 5.95 -1.39
C LEU A 314 9.49 5.11 -0.11
N ALA A 315 10.60 4.72 0.52
CA ALA A 315 10.58 3.93 1.75
C ALA A 315 10.30 4.80 2.99
N TYR A 316 10.74 6.06 2.94
CA TYR A 316 10.65 7.01 4.05
C TYR A 316 9.67 8.18 3.81
N ASN A 317 9.06 8.27 2.62
CA ASN A 317 8.21 9.39 2.18
C ASN A 317 8.90 10.77 2.34
N LEU A 318 10.22 10.81 2.14
CA LEU A 318 11.03 12.03 2.17
C LEU A 318 11.23 12.56 0.76
N HIS A 319 11.36 13.88 0.62
CA HIS A 319 11.72 14.49 -0.65
C HIS A 319 12.65 15.68 -0.42
N SER A 320 13.47 16.00 -1.41
CA SER A 320 14.24 17.23 -1.47
C SER A 320 14.57 17.55 -2.93
N ALA A 321 15.13 18.73 -3.17
CA ALA A 321 15.63 19.12 -4.46
C ALA A 321 16.98 19.82 -4.31
N TYR A 322 17.84 19.65 -5.31
CA TYR A 322 19.12 20.34 -5.40
C TYR A 322 19.38 20.74 -6.85
N GLY A 323 19.88 21.96 -7.04
CA GLY A 323 20.25 22.47 -8.35
C GLY A 323 20.11 23.97 -8.41
N HIS A 324 20.04 24.48 -9.63
CA HIS A 324 20.02 25.90 -9.92
C HIS A 324 18.59 26.45 -9.86
N TRP A 325 18.38 27.57 -9.17
CA TRP A 325 17.04 28.15 -8.98
C TRP A 325 16.84 29.40 -9.83
N ILE A 326 15.65 29.50 -10.43
CA ILE A 326 15.15 30.76 -10.99
C ILE A 326 14.26 31.46 -9.95
N PRO A 327 14.14 32.81 -9.98
CA PRO A 327 13.29 33.55 -9.07
C PRO A 327 11.86 32.99 -9.03
N GLY A 328 11.30 32.79 -7.83
CA GLY A 328 9.95 32.25 -7.64
C GLY A 328 9.83 30.72 -7.72
N MET A 329 10.80 30.00 -8.28
CA MET A 329 10.71 28.54 -8.46
C MET A 329 10.80 27.77 -7.14
N LYS A 330 11.68 28.17 -6.22
CA LYS A 330 11.87 27.48 -4.94
C LYS A 330 10.57 27.40 -4.10
N PRO A 331 9.86 28.51 -3.80
CA PRO A 331 8.60 28.44 -3.06
C PRO A 331 7.49 27.68 -3.81
N LEU A 332 7.50 27.72 -5.15
CA LEU A 332 6.58 26.91 -5.97
C LEU A 332 6.83 25.41 -5.76
N ILE A 333 8.08 24.95 -5.92
CA ILE A 333 8.44 23.54 -5.75
C ILE A 333 8.20 23.07 -4.31
N GLN A 334 8.47 23.90 -3.30
CA GLN A 334 8.17 23.58 -1.90
C GLN A 334 6.67 23.28 -1.71
N SER A 335 5.80 24.16 -2.21
CA SER A 335 4.35 24.02 -2.09
C SER A 335 3.82 22.85 -2.94
N ALA A 336 4.33 22.71 -4.16
CA ALA A 336 3.95 21.68 -5.11
C ALA A 336 4.31 20.28 -4.59
N MET A 337 5.56 20.07 -4.16
CA MET A 337 6.00 18.77 -3.65
C MET A 337 5.30 18.38 -2.36
N ALA A 338 5.01 19.32 -1.46
CA ALA A 338 4.21 19.04 -0.27
C ALA A 338 2.80 18.52 -0.65
N LYS A 339 2.17 19.11 -1.68
CA LYS A 339 0.86 18.68 -2.19
C LYS A 339 0.94 17.34 -2.92
N ILE A 340 1.89 17.17 -3.83
CA ILE A 340 2.10 15.92 -4.60
C ILE A 340 2.38 14.76 -3.66
N MET A 341 3.31 14.92 -2.70
CA MET A 341 3.60 13.87 -1.72
C MET A 341 2.36 13.48 -0.92
N LYS A 342 1.43 14.39 -0.65
CA LYS A 342 0.21 14.06 0.09
C LYS A 342 -0.86 13.41 -0.80
N ALA A 343 -1.10 13.95 -1.99
CA ALA A 343 -2.30 13.68 -2.78
C ALA A 343 -2.08 12.83 -4.05
N ASN A 344 -0.84 12.54 -4.43
CA ASN A 344 -0.56 11.79 -5.66
C ASN A 344 -1.14 10.36 -5.60
N PRO A 345 -1.98 9.95 -6.58
CA PRO A 345 -2.63 8.64 -6.58
C PRO A 345 -1.65 7.46 -6.64
N ALA A 346 -0.51 7.61 -7.35
CA ALA A 346 0.46 6.53 -7.46
C ALA A 346 1.21 6.30 -6.13
N LEU A 347 1.52 7.37 -5.40
CA LEU A 347 2.07 7.29 -4.04
C LEU A 347 1.05 6.73 -3.05
N TYR A 348 -0.24 7.06 -3.21
CA TYR A 348 -1.31 6.46 -2.41
C TYR A 348 -1.37 4.94 -2.61
N VAL A 349 -1.36 4.46 -3.86
CA VAL A 349 -1.33 3.02 -4.18
C VAL A 349 -0.11 2.34 -3.56
N LEU A 350 1.06 2.98 -3.58
CA LEU A 350 2.25 2.46 -2.91
C LEU A 350 2.02 2.28 -1.40
N ARG A 351 1.54 3.33 -0.72
CA ARG A 351 1.28 3.32 0.73
C ARG A 351 0.26 2.26 1.10
N GLU A 352 -0.83 2.14 0.36
CA GLU A 352 -1.85 1.12 0.57
C GLU A 352 -1.30 -0.30 0.39
N ARG A 353 -0.46 -0.54 -0.61
CA ARG A 353 0.20 -1.84 -0.79
C ARG A 353 1.17 -2.15 0.34
N ILE A 354 1.90 -1.17 0.85
CA ILE A 354 2.76 -1.32 2.03
C ILE A 354 1.91 -1.69 3.25
N ARG A 355 0.84 -0.93 3.54
CA ARG A 355 -0.10 -1.20 4.66
C ARG A 355 -0.71 -2.60 4.56
N LYS A 356 -1.20 -3.00 3.39
CA LYS A 356 -1.73 -4.36 3.12
C LYS A 356 -0.66 -5.44 3.30
N GLY A 357 0.57 -5.19 2.86
CA GLY A 357 1.70 -6.11 3.05
C GLY A 357 2.11 -6.26 4.52
N LEU A 358 1.99 -5.17 5.29
CA LEU A 358 2.25 -5.14 6.72
C LEU A 358 1.07 -5.60 7.58
N GLN A 359 -0.14 -5.69 7.00
CA GLN A 359 -1.39 -5.95 7.74
C GLN A 359 -1.56 -4.97 8.93
N LEU A 360 -1.25 -3.70 8.68
CA LEU A 360 -1.29 -2.63 9.66
C LEU A 360 -2.44 -1.69 9.31
N TYR A 361 -3.35 -1.49 10.27
CA TYR A 361 -4.58 -0.72 10.09
C TYR A 361 -4.65 0.41 11.12
N SER A 362 -5.29 1.51 10.73
CA SER A 362 -5.66 2.60 11.63
C SER A 362 -7.15 2.55 11.94
N ALA A 363 -7.55 3.10 13.09
CA ALA A 363 -8.95 3.24 13.48
C ALA A 363 -9.65 4.45 12.84
N GLU A 364 -8.96 5.22 11.98
CA GLU A 364 -9.51 6.41 11.33
C GLU A 364 -10.52 6.07 10.20
N PRO A 365 -11.58 6.87 10.02
CA PRO A 365 -12.61 6.60 9.03
C PRO A 365 -12.08 6.76 7.59
N THR A 366 -12.26 5.71 6.78
CA THR A 366 -12.05 5.74 5.32
C THR A 366 -13.31 6.23 4.60
N GLU A 367 -13.21 6.59 3.31
CA GLU A 367 -14.39 6.91 2.52
C GLU A 367 -15.43 5.77 2.59
N PRO A 368 -16.70 6.06 2.94
CA PRO A 368 -17.69 5.03 3.15
C PRO A 368 -18.04 4.34 1.83
N TYR A 369 -18.16 3.01 1.89
CA TYR A 369 -18.64 2.20 0.78
C TYR A 369 -20.09 2.56 0.43
N LEU A 370 -20.52 2.21 -0.78
CA LEU A 370 -21.94 2.29 -1.14
C LEU A 370 -22.72 1.31 -0.25
N SER A 371 -23.61 1.84 0.57
CA SER A 371 -24.50 1.15 1.50
C SER A 371 -25.95 1.63 1.31
N SER A 372 -26.87 1.12 2.12
CA SER A 372 -28.25 1.60 2.12
C SER A 372 -28.39 3.06 2.56
N GLN A 373 -27.41 3.60 3.30
CA GLN A 373 -27.47 4.96 3.86
C GLN A 373 -27.15 6.04 2.82
N ASN A 374 -26.26 5.74 1.87
CA ASN A 374 -25.81 6.68 0.83
C ASN A 374 -26.28 6.26 -0.58
N TYR A 375 -27.25 5.36 -0.67
CA TYR A 375 -27.78 4.86 -1.95
C TYR A 375 -28.33 5.98 -2.86
N SER A 376 -28.89 7.04 -2.26
CA SER A 376 -29.43 8.19 -2.99
C SER A 376 -28.37 8.98 -3.76
N GLU A 377 -27.08 8.88 -3.39
CA GLU A 377 -25.98 9.58 -4.09
C GLU A 377 -25.81 9.11 -5.55
N LEU A 378 -26.27 7.90 -5.86
CA LEU A 378 -26.21 7.30 -7.21
C LEU A 378 -26.94 8.11 -8.27
N PHE A 379 -27.93 8.90 -7.88
CA PHE A 379 -28.81 9.64 -8.79
C PHE A 379 -28.49 11.14 -8.83
N SER A 380 -27.27 11.51 -8.45
CA SER A 380 -26.78 12.88 -8.58
C SER A 380 -26.50 13.25 -10.06
N ASN A 381 -26.15 14.53 -10.29
CA ASN A 381 -25.75 15.00 -11.62
C ASN A 381 -24.36 14.48 -12.06
N GLN A 382 -23.66 13.73 -11.21
CA GLN A 382 -22.39 13.12 -11.57
C GLN A 382 -22.59 11.88 -12.47
N ILE A 383 -21.63 11.63 -13.37
CA ILE A 383 -21.59 10.39 -14.14
C ILE A 383 -20.98 9.31 -13.24
N ILE A 384 -21.80 8.33 -12.87
CA ILE A 384 -21.42 7.22 -11.99
C ILE A 384 -21.52 5.92 -12.78
N TRP A 385 -20.51 5.05 -12.69
CA TRP A 385 -20.56 3.72 -13.29
C TRP A 385 -20.49 2.62 -12.25
N PHE A 386 -21.30 1.59 -12.44
CA PHE A 386 -21.10 0.28 -11.81
C PHE A 386 -20.22 -0.58 -12.70
N VAL A 387 -19.25 -1.27 -12.10
CA VAL A 387 -18.41 -2.27 -12.79
C VAL A 387 -18.58 -3.61 -12.11
N ASP A 388 -19.05 -4.62 -12.86
CA ASP A 388 -19.16 -6.00 -12.41
C ASP A 388 -18.25 -6.93 -13.22
N ASP A 389 -17.33 -7.60 -12.53
CA ASP A 389 -16.37 -8.55 -13.10
C ASP A 389 -16.79 -10.02 -12.92
N THR A 390 -18.00 -10.28 -12.42
CA THR A 390 -18.47 -11.63 -12.04
C THR A 390 -18.44 -12.62 -13.20
N ASN A 391 -18.80 -12.18 -14.42
CA ASN A 391 -18.91 -13.03 -15.60
C ASN A 391 -17.76 -12.83 -16.62
N VAL A 392 -16.63 -12.27 -16.19
CA VAL A 392 -15.47 -12.04 -17.07
C VAL A 392 -14.72 -13.33 -17.36
N TYR A 393 -14.40 -14.12 -16.33
CA TYR A 393 -13.74 -15.41 -16.49
C TYR A 393 -14.68 -16.55 -16.11
N ARG A 394 -15.30 -17.14 -17.13
CA ARG A 394 -16.25 -18.24 -17.01
C ARG A 394 -15.62 -19.54 -17.51
N VAL A 395 -15.97 -20.65 -16.86
CA VAL A 395 -15.43 -21.97 -17.21
C VAL A 395 -16.54 -23.02 -17.29
N THR A 396 -16.38 -23.94 -18.22
CA THR A 396 -17.12 -25.21 -18.28
C THR A 396 -16.24 -26.34 -17.75
N ILE A 397 -16.79 -27.16 -16.85
CA ILE A 397 -16.08 -28.30 -16.29
C ILE A 397 -16.35 -29.53 -17.17
N HIS A 398 -15.30 -30.25 -17.55
CA HIS A 398 -15.38 -31.52 -18.27
C HIS A 398 -14.50 -32.56 -17.56
N LYS A 399 -14.82 -33.83 -17.76
CA LYS A 399 -14.06 -34.94 -17.19
C LYS A 399 -13.05 -35.44 -18.22
N THR A 400 -11.79 -35.57 -17.85
CA THR A 400 -10.76 -36.19 -18.68
C THR A 400 -10.94 -37.71 -18.72
N PHE A 401 -10.28 -38.35 -19.68
CA PHE A 401 -10.26 -39.81 -19.79
C PHE A 401 -9.76 -40.49 -18.51
N GLU A 402 -8.77 -39.89 -17.83
CA GLU A 402 -8.21 -40.34 -16.55
C GLU A 402 -9.15 -40.13 -15.35
N GLY A 403 -10.32 -39.55 -15.58
CA GLY A 403 -11.33 -39.30 -14.56
C GLY A 403 -11.17 -37.98 -13.78
N ASN A 404 -10.14 -37.18 -14.09
CA ASN A 404 -9.91 -35.88 -13.47
C ASN A 404 -10.89 -34.82 -14.02
N LEU A 405 -11.30 -33.87 -13.19
CA LEU A 405 -12.11 -32.73 -13.64
C LEU A 405 -11.19 -31.61 -14.13
N THR A 406 -11.37 -31.19 -15.37
CA THR A 406 -10.64 -30.10 -16.01
C THR A 406 -11.59 -28.97 -16.42
N THR A 407 -11.09 -27.74 -16.41
CA THR A 407 -11.86 -26.55 -16.78
C THR A 407 -11.46 -26.07 -18.17
N LYS A 408 -12.45 -25.69 -18.99
CA LYS A 408 -12.26 -24.98 -20.26
C LYS A 408 -12.86 -23.59 -20.15
N PRO A 409 -12.14 -22.51 -20.51
CA PRO A 409 -12.70 -21.18 -20.51
C PRO A 409 -13.74 -21.05 -21.62
N ILE A 410 -14.78 -20.26 -21.35
CA ILE A 410 -15.75 -19.79 -22.35
C ILE A 410 -15.70 -18.26 -22.42
N ASN A 411 -16.34 -17.67 -23.44
CA ASN A 411 -16.45 -16.22 -23.53
C ASN A 411 -17.04 -15.63 -22.25
N GLY A 412 -16.55 -14.47 -21.84
CA GLY A 412 -17.08 -13.72 -20.71
C GLY A 412 -17.48 -12.31 -21.13
N ALA A 413 -17.96 -11.53 -20.18
CA ALA A 413 -18.24 -10.13 -20.41
C ALA A 413 -17.97 -9.28 -19.17
N ILE A 414 -17.48 -8.07 -19.38
CA ILE A 414 -17.45 -7.00 -18.38
C ILE A 414 -18.76 -6.24 -18.51
N PHE A 415 -19.42 -6.01 -17.37
CA PHE A 415 -20.67 -5.29 -17.30
C PHE A 415 -20.43 -3.91 -16.68
N ILE A 416 -20.59 -2.85 -17.46
CA ILE A 416 -20.44 -1.46 -17.01
C ILE A 416 -21.77 -0.73 -17.18
N PHE A 417 -22.33 -0.21 -16.10
CA PHE A 417 -23.69 0.32 -16.11
C PHE A 417 -23.77 1.71 -15.48
N ASN A 418 -24.43 2.64 -16.17
CA ASN A 418 -24.74 3.96 -15.65
C ASN A 418 -26.15 3.94 -15.01
N PRO A 419 -26.27 4.08 -13.67
CA PRO A 419 -27.55 3.96 -12.98
C PRO A 419 -28.51 5.11 -13.25
N ARG A 420 -28.01 6.26 -13.76
CA ARG A 420 -28.84 7.43 -14.06
C ARG A 420 -29.44 7.36 -15.45
N THR A 421 -28.62 7.05 -16.46
CA THR A 421 -29.07 7.03 -17.87
C THR A 421 -29.60 5.66 -18.29
N GLY A 422 -29.28 4.60 -17.53
CA GLY A 422 -29.55 3.22 -17.93
C GLY A 422 -28.63 2.70 -19.02
N GLN A 423 -27.62 3.46 -19.44
CA GLN A 423 -26.66 3.05 -20.46
C GLN A 423 -25.82 1.87 -19.95
N LEU A 424 -25.75 0.83 -20.77
CA LEU A 424 -24.94 -0.36 -20.55
C LEU A 424 -23.80 -0.37 -21.57
N PHE A 425 -22.57 -0.53 -21.10
CA PHE A 425 -21.45 -0.93 -21.93
C PHE A 425 -21.14 -2.39 -21.61
N LEU A 426 -21.35 -3.26 -22.60
CA LEU A 426 -21.08 -4.69 -22.49
C LEU A 426 -19.84 -5.03 -23.31
N LYS A 427 -18.70 -5.19 -22.63
CA LYS A 427 -17.45 -5.62 -23.27
C LYS A 427 -17.35 -7.14 -23.26
N ILE A 428 -17.39 -7.76 -24.43
CA ILE A 428 -17.20 -9.20 -24.58
C ILE A 428 -15.70 -9.52 -24.52
N ILE A 429 -15.35 -10.50 -23.67
CA ILE A 429 -13.98 -11.02 -23.53
C ILE A 429 -13.95 -12.43 -24.14
N HIS A 430 -13.32 -12.53 -25.32
CA HIS A 430 -13.20 -13.78 -26.05
C HIS A 430 -12.18 -14.75 -25.41
N THR A 431 -12.37 -16.06 -25.62
CA THR A 431 -11.49 -17.10 -25.06
C THR A 431 -10.01 -16.97 -25.42
N SER A 432 -9.70 -16.32 -26.55
CA SER A 432 -8.32 -16.07 -27.00
C SER A 432 -7.49 -15.28 -25.99
N VAL A 433 -8.11 -14.41 -25.18
CA VAL A 433 -7.42 -13.63 -24.13
C VAL A 433 -6.78 -14.53 -23.07
N TRP A 434 -7.34 -15.73 -22.86
CA TRP A 434 -6.87 -16.69 -21.86
C TRP A 434 -5.81 -17.65 -22.40
N ALA A 435 -5.58 -17.68 -23.71
CA ALA A 435 -4.67 -18.63 -24.35
C ALA A 435 -3.23 -18.43 -23.87
N GLY A 436 -2.57 -19.53 -23.49
CA GLY A 436 -1.19 -19.51 -22.99
C GLY A 436 -0.98 -18.90 -21.61
N GLN A 437 -2.04 -18.43 -20.94
CA GLN A 437 -1.96 -17.76 -19.64
C GLN A 437 -2.26 -18.71 -18.47
N LYS A 438 -1.67 -18.43 -17.30
CA LYS A 438 -1.94 -19.13 -16.04
C LYS A 438 -2.50 -18.15 -15.00
N ARG A 439 -3.11 -18.66 -13.92
CA ARG A 439 -3.74 -17.86 -12.85
C ARG A 439 -4.83 -16.91 -13.37
N LEU A 440 -5.69 -17.46 -14.22
CA LEU A 440 -6.71 -16.73 -14.98
C LEU A 440 -7.69 -15.94 -14.11
N GLY A 441 -8.00 -16.40 -12.89
CA GLY A 441 -8.85 -15.64 -11.96
C GLY A 441 -8.25 -14.31 -11.49
N GLN A 442 -6.92 -14.19 -11.44
CA GLN A 442 -6.26 -12.91 -11.18
C GLN A 442 -6.20 -12.08 -12.47
N LEU A 443 -5.82 -12.72 -13.58
CA LEU A 443 -5.75 -12.06 -14.89
C LEU A 443 -7.07 -11.41 -15.29
N ALA A 444 -8.21 -12.06 -15.01
CA ALA A 444 -9.54 -11.54 -15.28
C ALA A 444 -9.77 -10.15 -14.67
N LYS A 445 -9.35 -9.93 -13.42
CA LYS A 445 -9.51 -8.64 -12.73
C LYS A 445 -8.65 -7.56 -13.35
N TRP A 446 -7.39 -7.89 -13.69
CA TRP A 446 -6.47 -6.96 -14.35
C TRP A 446 -6.94 -6.60 -15.76
N LYS A 447 -7.38 -7.60 -16.54
CA LYS A 447 -7.95 -7.36 -17.86
C LYS A 447 -9.24 -6.54 -17.80
N THR A 448 -10.06 -6.75 -16.78
CA THR A 448 -11.25 -5.92 -16.55
C THR A 448 -10.86 -4.46 -16.32
N ALA A 449 -9.90 -4.20 -15.43
CA ALA A 449 -9.45 -2.83 -15.15
C ALA A 449 -8.77 -2.17 -16.36
N GLU A 450 -8.01 -2.95 -17.15
CA GLU A 450 -7.39 -2.48 -18.40
C GLU A 450 -8.44 -2.05 -19.43
N GLU A 451 -9.47 -2.86 -19.67
CA GLU A 451 -10.56 -2.54 -20.60
C GLU A 451 -11.43 -1.39 -20.09
N VAL A 452 -11.68 -1.29 -18.78
CA VAL A 452 -12.38 -0.13 -18.19
C VAL A 452 -11.58 1.15 -18.40
N ALA A 453 -10.27 1.14 -18.16
CA ALA A 453 -9.41 2.30 -18.41
C ALA A 453 -9.33 2.65 -19.90
N ALA A 454 -9.28 1.64 -20.79
CA ALA A 454 -9.32 1.85 -22.24
C ALA A 454 -10.64 2.48 -22.69
N LEU A 455 -11.78 2.04 -22.14
CA LEU A 455 -13.08 2.65 -22.41
C LEU A 455 -13.12 4.12 -21.97
N ILE A 456 -12.64 4.44 -20.77
CA ILE A 456 -12.59 5.83 -20.28
C ILE A 456 -11.72 6.70 -21.19
N ARG A 457 -10.57 6.18 -21.66
CA ARG A 457 -9.72 6.89 -22.63
C ARG A 457 -10.40 7.14 -23.98
N SER A 458 -11.34 6.27 -24.38
CA SER A 458 -12.06 6.41 -25.65
C SER A 458 -13.21 7.41 -25.61
N LEU A 459 -13.65 7.80 -24.40
CA LEU A 459 -14.75 8.75 -24.22
C LEU A 459 -14.24 10.21 -24.14
N PRO A 460 -15.03 11.17 -24.65
CA PRO A 460 -14.81 12.59 -24.38
C PRO A 460 -14.79 12.91 -22.87
N ILE A 461 -14.07 13.95 -22.47
CA ILE A 461 -13.87 14.31 -21.04
C ILE A 461 -15.21 14.59 -20.34
N GLU A 462 -16.20 15.08 -21.09
CA GLU A 462 -17.57 15.38 -20.62
C GLU A 462 -18.35 14.11 -20.24
N GLU A 463 -18.04 12.98 -20.88
CA GLU A 463 -18.70 11.69 -20.66
C GLU A 463 -17.94 10.79 -19.68
N GLN A 464 -16.74 11.19 -19.27
CA GLN A 464 -15.94 10.41 -18.32
C GLN A 464 -16.61 10.35 -16.93
N PRO A 465 -16.63 9.17 -16.29
CA PRO A 465 -17.24 9.01 -14.98
C PRO A 465 -16.47 9.83 -13.94
N LYS A 466 -17.20 10.45 -13.01
CA LYS A 466 -16.60 11.05 -11.79
C LYS A 466 -16.43 10.01 -10.69
N GLN A 467 -17.23 8.94 -10.73
CA GLN A 467 -17.18 7.87 -9.75
C GLN A 467 -17.38 6.50 -10.39
N ILE A 468 -16.58 5.52 -9.98
CA ILE A 468 -16.71 4.12 -10.35
C ILE A 468 -16.96 3.30 -9.09
N ILE A 469 -18.05 2.55 -9.09
CA ILE A 469 -18.46 1.69 -8.00
C ILE A 469 -18.29 0.23 -8.42
N VAL A 470 -17.46 -0.52 -7.69
CA VAL A 470 -17.23 -1.94 -7.97
C VAL A 470 -18.11 -2.83 -7.10
N THR A 471 -18.68 -3.87 -7.71
CA THR A 471 -19.47 -4.89 -7.00
C THR A 471 -18.60 -5.79 -6.13
N ARG A 472 -17.35 -6.01 -6.53
CA ARG A 472 -16.42 -6.95 -5.88
C ARG A 472 -15.14 -6.22 -5.45
N LYS A 473 -14.81 -6.29 -4.15
CA LYS A 473 -13.62 -5.64 -3.56
C LYS A 473 -12.30 -5.98 -4.28
N GLY A 474 -12.22 -7.14 -4.92
CA GLY A 474 -11.05 -7.55 -5.70
C GLY A 474 -10.73 -6.68 -6.92
N MET A 475 -11.66 -5.82 -7.35
CA MET A 475 -11.50 -4.89 -8.47
C MET A 475 -10.97 -3.50 -8.05
N LEU A 476 -10.97 -3.17 -6.76
CA LEU A 476 -10.45 -1.88 -6.27
C LEU A 476 -8.97 -1.71 -6.65
N ASP A 477 -8.12 -2.64 -6.19
CA ASP A 477 -6.68 -2.62 -6.44
C ASP A 477 -6.31 -2.50 -7.94
N PRO A 478 -6.86 -3.30 -8.88
CA PRO A 478 -6.54 -3.15 -10.29
C PRO A 478 -7.00 -1.82 -10.89
N LEU A 479 -8.20 -1.33 -10.53
CA LEU A 479 -8.71 -0.06 -11.06
C LEU A 479 -7.89 1.13 -10.55
N GLU A 480 -7.55 1.18 -9.27
CA GLU A 480 -6.68 2.24 -8.71
C GLU A 480 -5.35 2.33 -9.48
N VAL A 481 -4.82 1.20 -9.94
CA VAL A 481 -3.54 1.12 -10.66
C VAL A 481 -3.68 1.50 -12.13
N HIS A 482 -4.79 1.16 -12.78
CA HIS A 482 -5.02 1.45 -14.19
C HIS A 482 -5.59 2.84 -14.44
N LEU A 483 -6.18 3.46 -13.42
CA LEU A 483 -6.78 4.80 -13.47
C LEU A 483 -5.90 5.89 -12.84
N LEU A 484 -4.60 5.64 -12.67
CA LEU A 484 -3.65 6.67 -12.21
C LEU A 484 -3.59 7.88 -13.16
N ASP A 485 -3.84 7.66 -14.45
CA ASP A 485 -3.93 8.72 -15.46
C ASP A 485 -5.19 9.59 -15.29
N PHE A 486 -6.13 9.17 -14.43
CA PHE A 486 -7.43 9.79 -14.20
C PHE A 486 -7.64 10.12 -12.71
N PRO A 487 -6.88 11.08 -12.14
CA PRO A 487 -6.86 11.36 -10.70
C PRO A 487 -8.21 11.84 -10.14
N ASN A 488 -9.09 12.34 -11.00
CA ASN A 488 -10.40 12.90 -10.62
C ASN A 488 -11.50 11.84 -10.48
N ILE A 489 -11.22 10.56 -10.76
CA ILE A 489 -12.21 9.48 -10.70
C ILE A 489 -12.14 8.81 -9.34
N VAL A 490 -13.24 8.90 -8.58
CA VAL A 490 -13.36 8.25 -7.27
C VAL A 490 -13.71 6.77 -7.46
N ILE A 491 -12.94 5.86 -6.85
CA ILE A 491 -13.17 4.41 -6.92
C ILE A 491 -13.73 3.95 -5.57
N LYS A 492 -14.97 3.46 -5.56
CA LYS A 492 -15.68 3.06 -4.33
C LYS A 492 -16.10 1.59 -4.37
N GLY A 493 -16.04 0.91 -3.23
CA GLY A 493 -16.61 -0.43 -3.06
C GLY A 493 -18.11 -0.38 -2.76
N SER A 494 -18.84 -1.46 -3.05
CA SER A 494 -20.22 -1.62 -2.60
C SER A 494 -20.35 -2.68 -1.51
N GLU A 495 -21.13 -2.37 -0.48
CA GLU A 495 -21.64 -3.35 0.50
C GLU A 495 -22.95 -4.00 0.02
N LEU A 496 -23.65 -3.36 -0.92
CA LEU A 496 -24.86 -3.87 -1.53
C LEU A 496 -24.51 -4.95 -2.56
N GLN A 497 -25.16 -6.12 -2.44
CA GLN A 497 -25.03 -7.17 -3.44
C GLN A 497 -26.02 -6.94 -4.58
N LEU A 498 -25.56 -6.25 -5.62
CA LEU A 498 -26.36 -5.96 -6.81
C LEU A 498 -26.35 -7.15 -7.79
N PRO A 499 -27.51 -7.64 -8.26
CA PRO A 499 -27.60 -8.87 -9.06
C PRO A 499 -27.31 -8.66 -10.56
N PHE A 500 -26.32 -7.83 -10.94
CA PHE A 500 -25.99 -7.58 -12.36
C PHE A 500 -25.65 -8.84 -13.14
N GLN A 501 -25.05 -9.84 -12.48
CA GLN A 501 -24.79 -11.15 -13.08
C GLN A 501 -26.05 -11.85 -13.63
N ALA A 502 -27.25 -11.55 -13.11
CA ALA A 502 -28.49 -12.15 -13.57
C ALA A 502 -28.90 -11.61 -14.96
N CYS A 503 -28.51 -10.38 -15.31
CA CYS A 503 -28.79 -9.80 -16.62
C CYS A 503 -28.20 -10.64 -17.76
N LEU A 504 -27.03 -11.25 -17.55
CA LEU A 504 -26.37 -12.08 -18.56
C LEU A 504 -27.03 -13.46 -18.75
N LYS A 505 -28.05 -13.80 -17.95
CA LYS A 505 -28.88 -15.00 -18.16
C LYS A 505 -30.01 -14.76 -19.15
N LEU A 506 -30.30 -13.51 -19.52
CA LEU A 506 -31.26 -13.21 -20.58
C LEU A 506 -30.71 -13.70 -21.93
N GLU A 507 -31.55 -14.38 -22.71
CA GLU A 507 -31.16 -15.04 -23.96
C GLU A 507 -30.42 -14.08 -24.91
N LYS A 508 -30.91 -12.85 -25.06
CA LYS A 508 -30.28 -11.83 -25.92
C LYS A 508 -28.82 -11.57 -25.57
N PHE A 509 -28.49 -11.43 -24.28
CA PHE A 509 -27.11 -11.20 -23.84
C PHE A 509 -26.30 -12.50 -23.86
N GLY A 510 -26.89 -13.61 -23.44
CA GLY A 510 -26.25 -14.93 -23.44
C GLY A 510 -25.78 -15.34 -24.84
N ASP A 511 -26.67 -15.26 -25.82
CA ASP A 511 -26.38 -15.61 -27.22
C ASP A 511 -25.35 -14.68 -27.84
N LEU A 512 -25.45 -13.36 -27.58
CA LEU A 512 -24.48 -12.38 -28.05
C LEU A 512 -23.06 -12.71 -27.56
N ILE A 513 -22.91 -13.04 -26.27
CA ILE A 513 -21.61 -13.37 -25.67
C ILE A 513 -21.08 -14.71 -26.18
N LEU A 514 -21.94 -15.73 -26.30
CA LEU A 514 -21.51 -17.08 -26.70
C LEU A 514 -21.15 -17.18 -28.19
N ARG A 515 -21.83 -16.42 -29.06
CA ARG A 515 -21.59 -16.45 -30.52
C ARG A 515 -20.45 -15.54 -30.98
N ALA A 516 -19.97 -14.64 -30.12
CA ALA A 516 -18.89 -13.72 -30.47
C ALA A 516 -17.57 -14.46 -30.77
N THR A 517 -16.95 -14.14 -31.90
CA THR A 517 -15.67 -14.68 -32.35
C THR A 517 -14.48 -13.79 -32.00
N GLU A 518 -14.73 -12.54 -31.60
CA GLU A 518 -13.72 -11.55 -31.24
C GLU A 518 -14.16 -10.69 -30.04
N PRO A 519 -13.23 -10.06 -29.31
CA PRO A 519 -13.57 -9.09 -28.27
C PRO A 519 -14.21 -7.84 -28.89
N GLN A 520 -15.42 -7.49 -28.47
CA GLN A 520 -16.16 -6.32 -28.97
C GLN A 520 -16.86 -5.58 -27.83
N MET A 521 -17.07 -4.27 -28.02
CA MET A 521 -17.89 -3.42 -27.14
C MET A 521 -19.28 -3.28 -27.76
N THR A 522 -20.32 -3.48 -26.96
CA THR A 522 -21.73 -3.40 -27.39
C THR A 522 -22.56 -2.57 -26.45
#